data_AF-A0A3D5NV45-F1
#
_entry.id   AF-A0A3D5NV45-F1
#
_cell.length_a   1.000
_cell.length_b   1.000
_cell.length_c   1.000
_cell.angle_alpha   90.00
_cell.angle_beta   90.00
_cell.angle_gamma   90.00
#
_symmetry.space_group_name_H-M   'P 1'
#
loop_
_entity.id
_entity.type
_entity.pdbx_description
1 polymer ?
#
loop_
_entity_poly.entity_id
_entity_poly.type
_entity_poly.pdbx_seq_one_letter_code
_entity_poly.pdbx_strand_id
1 'polypeptide(L)'
;PNEIKTYLRGGYGKSPAPIDDEIVKMILGDEKIEAPREISSLSPVFDEAKKEMEEKLGRPAKDEEVLSYIMNPQQAILKPKTEVQDKKTAPEASKKAASNEVIEFEMIIERQVR
;
A
#
# COMPACT_ATOMS: atom_id res chain seq x y z
N PRO A 1 20.74 -6.83 2.44
CA PRO A 1 19.25 -6.88 2.57
C PRO A 1 18.78 -5.95 3.68
N ASN A 2 17.87 -5.02 3.39
CA ASN A 2 17.42 -4.04 4.38
C ASN A 2 16.45 -4.65 5.40
N GLU A 3 15.69 -5.69 5.01
CA GLU A 3 14.59 -6.19 5.83
C GLU A 3 15.02 -6.88 7.11
N ILE A 4 16.14 -7.59 7.07
CA ILE A 4 16.70 -8.22 8.27
C ILE A 4 17.10 -7.14 9.28
N LYS A 5 17.71 -6.04 8.81
CA LYS A 5 18.05 -4.90 9.67
C LYS A 5 16.81 -4.18 10.17
N THR A 6 15.79 -4.01 9.34
CA THR A 6 14.51 -3.38 9.74
C THR A 6 13.78 -4.20 10.80
N TYR A 7 13.81 -5.53 10.68
CA TYR A 7 13.27 -6.44 11.68
C TYR A 7 13.99 -6.33 13.01
N LEU A 8 15.32 -6.41 13.02
CA LEU A 8 16.11 -6.32 14.25
C LEU A 8 16.01 -4.94 14.91
N ARG A 9 15.77 -3.87 14.14
CA ARG A 9 15.52 -2.51 14.67
C ARG A 9 14.12 -2.33 15.25
N GLY A 10 13.22 -3.31 15.13
CA GLY A 10 11.85 -3.21 15.64
C GLY A 10 10.85 -2.57 14.67
N GLY A 11 11.19 -2.45 13.39
CA GLY A 11 10.29 -1.89 12.37
C GLY A 11 9.00 -2.70 12.13
N TYR A 12 8.97 -3.96 12.58
CA TYR A 12 7.78 -4.82 12.56
C TYR A 12 7.24 -5.08 13.98
N GLY A 13 7.63 -4.26 14.95
CA GLY A 13 7.32 -4.46 16.36
C GLY A 13 8.32 -5.39 17.06
N LYS A 14 7.86 -6.00 18.16
CA LYS A 14 8.71 -6.84 19.02
C LYS A 14 8.74 -8.28 18.52
N SER A 15 9.94 -8.86 18.43
CA SER A 15 10.12 -10.28 18.14
C SER A 15 9.39 -11.15 19.19
N PRO A 16 8.66 -12.20 18.77
CA PRO A 16 7.94 -13.09 19.70
C PRO A 16 8.88 -13.86 20.63
N ALA A 17 10.11 -14.12 20.20
CA ALA A 17 11.15 -14.76 20.98
C ALA A 17 12.38 -13.86 21.15
N PRO A 18 13.15 -14.01 22.24
CA PRO A 18 14.45 -13.37 22.38
C PRO A 18 15.37 -13.74 21.21
N ILE A 19 16.10 -12.75 20.70
CA ILE A 19 17.09 -12.93 19.64
C ILE A 19 18.47 -12.89 20.31
N ASP A 20 19.40 -13.70 19.82
CA ASP A 20 20.77 -13.71 20.32
C ASP A 20 21.48 -12.36 20.05
N ASP A 21 22.02 -11.76 21.10
CA ASP A 21 22.71 -10.48 21.05
C ASP A 21 23.95 -10.50 20.14
N GLU A 22 24.61 -11.66 19.98
CA GLU A 22 25.75 -11.81 19.08
C GLU A 22 25.31 -11.65 17.61
N ILE A 23 24.16 -12.22 17.26
CA ILE A 23 23.57 -12.12 15.92
C ILE A 23 23.11 -10.69 15.64
N VAL A 24 22.47 -10.06 16.62
CA VAL A 24 22.03 -8.66 16.54
C VAL A 24 23.24 -7.76 16.27
N LYS A 25 24.32 -7.92 17.04
CA LYS A 25 25.55 -7.12 16.89
C LYS A 25 26.27 -7.40 15.58
N MET A 26 26.28 -8.64 15.10
CA MET A 26 26.85 -8.99 13.80
C MET A 26 26.13 -8.29 12.63
N ILE A 27 24.80 -8.14 12.71
CA ILE A 27 23.98 -7.62 11.62
C ILE A 27 23.79 -6.09 11.69
N LEU A 28 23.63 -5.54 12.90
CA LEU A 28 23.42 -4.10 13.15
C LEU A 28 24.72 -3.34 13.47
N GLY A 29 25.78 -4.02 13.89
CA GLY A 29 27.01 -3.37 14.34
C GLY A 29 26.77 -2.50 15.57
N ASP A 30 27.02 -1.20 15.42
CA ASP A 30 26.79 -0.17 16.45
C ASP A 30 25.44 0.56 16.29
N GLU A 31 24.58 0.14 15.35
CA GLU A 31 23.25 0.71 15.18
C GLU A 31 22.35 0.42 16.39
N LYS A 32 21.65 1.45 16.89
CA LYS A 32 20.73 1.29 18.03
C LYS A 32 19.43 0.61 17.59
N ILE A 33 18.95 -0.29 18.44
CA ILE A 33 17.58 -0.80 18.37
C ILE A 33 16.64 0.32 18.82
N GLU A 34 15.67 0.66 18.00
CA GLU A 34 14.63 1.63 18.37
C GLU A 34 13.56 0.91 19.19
N ALA A 35 13.08 1.55 20.26
CA ALA A 35 11.93 1.03 20.98
C ALA A 35 10.70 1.11 20.06
N PRO A 36 9.81 0.09 20.03
CA PRO A 36 8.60 0.14 19.24
C PRO A 36 7.79 1.40 19.59
N ARG A 37 7.46 2.22 18.59
CA ARG A 37 6.55 3.34 18.79
C ARG A 37 5.15 2.80 19.08
N GLU A 38 4.52 3.27 20.14
CA GLU A 38 3.13 2.90 20.43
C GLU A 38 2.20 3.45 19.36
N ILE A 39 1.27 2.62 18.86
CA ILE A 39 0.31 3.01 17.82
C ILE A 39 -0.58 4.16 18.31
N SER A 40 -0.84 4.24 19.61
CA SER A 40 -1.58 5.32 20.28
C SER A 40 -0.96 6.69 20.10
N SER A 41 0.34 6.78 19.80
CA SER A 41 1.03 8.06 19.60
C SER A 41 0.85 8.64 18.20
N LEU A 42 0.20 7.93 17.28
CA LEU A 42 -0.05 8.40 15.92
C LEU A 42 -1.33 9.25 15.91
N SER A 43 -1.21 10.51 15.48
CA SER A 43 -2.35 11.38 15.28
C SER A 43 -3.21 10.93 14.09
N PRO A 44 -4.55 11.09 14.14
CA PRO A 44 -5.40 10.86 12.97
C PRO A 44 -5.03 11.82 11.83
N VAL A 45 -4.82 11.28 10.63
CA VAL A 45 -4.41 12.05 9.43
C VAL A 45 -5.53 12.20 8.40
N PHE A 46 -6.71 11.63 8.66
CA PHE A 46 -7.78 11.53 7.67
C PHE A 46 -8.29 12.88 7.19
N ASP A 47 -8.59 13.79 8.12
CA ASP A 47 -9.17 15.10 7.79
C ASP A 47 -8.19 15.99 7.02
N GLU A 48 -6.91 15.95 7.41
CA GLU A 48 -5.83 16.68 6.73
C GLU A 48 -5.63 16.16 5.31
N ALA A 49 -5.57 14.84 5.14
CA ALA A 49 -5.44 14.20 3.84
C ALA A 49 -6.65 14.46 2.94
N LYS A 50 -7.87 14.46 3.50
CA LYS A 50 -9.10 14.78 2.76
C LYS A 50 -9.07 16.20 2.21
N LYS A 51 -8.68 17.17 3.03
CA LYS A 51 -8.57 18.56 2.62
C LYS A 51 -7.53 18.73 1.50
N GLU A 52 -6.33 18.16 1.67
CA GLU A 52 -5.28 18.21 0.65
C GLU A 52 -5.76 17.59 -0.69
N MET A 53 -6.48 16.48 -0.62
CA MET A 53 -7.07 15.82 -1.79
C MET A 53 -8.12 16.67 -2.49
N GLU A 54 -9.03 17.28 -1.74
CA GLU A 54 -10.09 18.14 -2.29
C GLU A 54 -9.52 19.38 -2.98
N GLU A 55 -8.47 19.97 -2.39
CA GLU A 55 -7.72 21.09 -3.00
C GLU A 55 -7.05 20.65 -4.32
N LYS A 56 -6.44 19.46 -4.37
CA LYS A 56 -5.79 18.93 -5.59
C LYS A 56 -6.79 18.52 -6.68
N LEU A 57 -7.93 17.95 -6.29
CA LEU A 57 -8.94 17.43 -7.22
C LEU A 57 -9.93 18.50 -7.71
N GLY A 58 -10.08 19.62 -6.98
CA GLY A 58 -11.07 20.66 -7.27
C GLY A 58 -12.52 20.19 -7.10
N ARG A 59 -12.74 19.09 -6.37
CA ARG A 59 -14.04 18.49 -6.08
C ARG A 59 -13.99 17.80 -4.71
N PRO A 60 -15.13 17.53 -4.07
CA PRO A 60 -15.16 16.68 -2.88
C PRO A 60 -14.54 15.31 -3.17
N ALA A 61 -13.70 14.85 -2.24
CA ALA A 61 -13.05 13.54 -2.29
C ALA A 61 -13.95 12.51 -1.60
N LYS A 62 -14.06 11.31 -2.18
CA LYS A 62 -14.73 10.20 -1.51
C LYS A 62 -13.81 9.59 -0.46
N ASP A 63 -14.39 9.01 0.57
CA ASP A 63 -13.61 8.45 1.68
C ASP A 63 -12.69 7.31 1.21
N GLU A 64 -13.09 6.50 0.22
CA GLU A 64 -12.24 5.44 -0.35
C GLU A 64 -11.03 6.00 -1.11
N GLU A 65 -11.19 7.15 -1.78
CA GLU A 65 -10.11 7.84 -2.47
C GLU A 65 -9.11 8.41 -1.46
N VAL A 66 -9.61 8.97 -0.35
CA VAL A 66 -8.78 9.49 0.75
C VAL A 66 -7.99 8.36 1.42
N LEU A 67 -8.63 7.22 1.72
CA LEU A 67 -7.93 6.07 2.29
C LEU A 67 -6.84 5.53 1.35
N SER A 68 -7.14 5.44 0.04
CA SER A 68 -6.16 5.00 -0.96
C SER A 68 -4.96 5.95 -1.03
N TYR A 69 -5.21 7.27 -0.93
CA TYR A 69 -4.18 8.29 -0.89
C TYR A 69 -3.31 8.23 0.37
N ILE A 70 -3.91 8.03 1.55
CA ILE A 70 -3.16 7.88 2.82
C ILE A 70 -2.24 6.66 2.77
N MET A 71 -2.72 5.54 2.22
CA MET A 71 -1.95 4.29 2.17
C MET A 71 -0.84 4.32 1.12
N ASN A 72 -1.11 4.91 -0.06
CA ASN A 72 -0.20 4.89 -1.20
C ASN A 72 -0.18 6.23 -1.97
N PRO A 73 0.36 7.31 -1.38
CA PRO A 73 0.28 8.64 -1.96
C PRO A 73 0.94 8.75 -3.34
N GLN A 74 2.02 7.99 -3.58
CA GLN A 74 2.74 7.99 -4.86
C GLN A 74 1.97 7.34 -6.01
N GLN A 75 1.06 6.41 -5.70
CA GLN A 75 0.29 5.65 -6.69
C GLN A 75 -1.15 6.15 -6.81
N ALA A 76 -1.59 7.02 -5.90
CA ALA A 76 -2.91 7.61 -5.94
C ALA A 76 -3.06 8.51 -7.18
N ILE A 77 -3.79 8.03 -8.18
CA ILE A 77 -4.06 8.77 -9.41
C ILE A 77 -5.09 9.88 -9.09
N LEU A 78 -4.60 11.09 -8.84
CA LEU A 78 -5.42 12.28 -8.67
C LEU A 78 -5.77 12.88 -10.02
N LYS A 79 -6.61 12.18 -10.80
CA LYS A 79 -7.10 12.71 -12.07
C LYS A 79 -8.50 13.30 -11.91
N PRO A 80 -8.74 14.53 -12.42
CA PRO A 80 -10.09 15.06 -12.50
C PRO A 80 -10.94 14.16 -13.41
N LYS A 81 -12.22 14.02 -13.08
CA LYS A 81 -13.17 13.02 -13.62
C LYS A 81 -13.46 13.16 -15.13
N THR A 82 -12.81 14.09 -15.82
CA THR A 82 -12.95 14.37 -17.25
C THR A 82 -12.18 13.40 -18.16
N GLU A 83 -11.32 12.54 -17.62
CA GLU A 83 -10.54 11.57 -18.41
C GLU A 83 -10.61 10.15 -17.84
N VAL A 84 -11.81 9.56 -17.80
CA VAL A 84 -11.92 8.10 -17.82
C VAL A 84 -12.37 7.73 -19.22
N GLN A 85 -11.40 7.42 -20.09
CA GLN A 85 -11.69 6.82 -21.37
C GLN A 85 -12.22 5.39 -21.12
N ASP A 86 -13.52 5.22 -21.33
CA ASP A 86 -14.16 3.92 -21.46
C ASP A 86 -13.44 3.11 -22.55
N LYS A 87 -12.64 2.12 -22.16
CA LYS A 87 -12.24 1.03 -23.06
C LYS A 87 -12.84 -0.28 -22.57
N LYS A 88 -14.14 -0.44 -22.83
CA LYS A 88 -14.70 -1.75 -23.16
C LYS A 88 -14.25 -2.08 -24.57
N THR A 89 -13.70 -3.27 -24.80
CA THR A 89 -14.05 -4.22 -25.89
C THR A 89 -12.98 -5.33 -25.96
N ALA A 90 -13.39 -6.57 -25.72
CA ALA A 90 -12.94 -7.79 -26.40
C ALA A 90 -14.19 -8.34 -27.14
N PRO A 91 -14.15 -9.14 -28.23
CA PRO A 91 -13.23 -10.28 -28.52
C PRO A 91 -12.70 -10.29 -30.00
N GLU A 92 -11.80 -11.14 -30.49
CA GLU A 92 -11.91 -12.59 -30.77
C GLU A 92 -10.54 -13.23 -31.15
N ALA A 93 -10.50 -14.56 -31.07
CA ALA A 93 -9.33 -15.45 -31.00
C ALA A 93 -8.65 -15.85 -32.34
N SER A 94 -7.34 -16.20 -32.29
CA SER A 94 -6.75 -17.48 -32.79
C SER A 94 -5.20 -17.48 -32.91
N LYS A 95 -4.57 -18.39 -32.12
CA LYS A 95 -3.32 -19.18 -32.34
C LYS A 95 -1.97 -18.46 -32.64
N LYS A 96 -0.99 -18.54 -31.72
CA LYS A 96 0.05 -19.60 -31.51
C LYS A 96 1.26 -19.05 -30.69
N ALA A 97 1.81 -19.92 -29.84
CA ALA A 97 3.19 -19.98 -29.33
C ALA A 97 3.66 -19.03 -28.18
N ALA A 98 3.87 -19.68 -27.02
CA ALA A 98 4.97 -19.50 -26.06
C ALA A 98 5.26 -18.11 -25.46
N SER A 99 4.86 -17.91 -24.19
CA SER A 99 5.69 -17.40 -23.08
C SER A 99 4.85 -17.28 -21.81
N ASN A 100 5.47 -17.40 -20.63
CA ASN A 100 4.84 -17.28 -19.30
C ASN A 100 3.92 -16.05 -19.21
N GLU A 101 2.63 -16.26 -19.04
CA GLU A 101 1.67 -15.20 -18.71
C GLU A 101 1.05 -15.47 -17.34
N VAL A 102 1.05 -14.42 -16.52
CA VAL A 102 0.38 -14.36 -15.23
C VAL A 102 -1.13 -14.41 -15.49
N ILE A 103 -1.80 -15.40 -14.91
CA ILE A 103 -3.25 -15.49 -14.95
C ILE A 103 -3.79 -14.47 -13.93
N GLU A 104 -4.27 -13.32 -14.42
CA GLU A 104 -4.99 -12.37 -13.58
C GLU A 104 -6.38 -12.92 -13.26
N PHE A 105 -6.62 -13.20 -11.98
CA PHE A 105 -7.96 -13.49 -11.47
C PHE A 105 -8.72 -12.18 -11.33
N GLU A 106 -9.70 -11.96 -12.19
CA GLU A 106 -10.65 -10.86 -12.03
C GLU A 106 -11.71 -11.25 -10.99
N MET A 107 -11.64 -10.62 -9.81
CA MET A 107 -12.60 -10.84 -8.73
C MET A 107 -13.85 -9.98 -8.98
N ILE A 108 -14.84 -10.55 -9.66
CA ILE A 108 -16.12 -9.90 -9.92
C ILE A 108 -16.99 -9.99 -8.65
N ILE A 109 -17.12 -8.90 -7.91
CA ILE A 109 -18.14 -8.80 -6.86
C ILE A 109 -19.44 -8.30 -7.49
N GLU A 110 -20.32 -9.22 -7.86
CA GLU A 110 -21.70 -8.87 -8.23
C GLU A 110 -22.51 -8.54 -6.97
N ARG A 111 -22.99 -7.30 -6.89
CA ARG A 111 -23.93 -6.87 -5.86
C ARG A 111 -25.32 -7.37 -6.21
N GLN A 112 -25.78 -8.43 -5.53
CA GLN A 112 -27.20 -8.79 -5.50
C GLN A 112 -27.96 -7.73 -4.69
N VAL A 113 -28.79 -6.93 -5.37
CA VAL A 113 -29.77 -6.04 -4.73
C VAL A 113 -30.99 -6.90 -4.38
N ARG A 114 -31.35 -6.95 -3.09
CA ARG A 114 -32.63 -7.49 -2.63
C ARG A 114 -33.71 -6.41 -2.66
#